data_AF-A0A6B2L8F9-F1
#
_entry.id   AF-A0A6B2L8F9-F1
#
_cell.length_a   1.000
_cell.length_b   1.000
_cell.length_c   1.000
_cell.angle_alpha   90.00
_cell.angle_beta   90.00
_cell.angle_gamma   90.00
#
_symmetry.space_group_name_H-M   'P 1'
#
loop_
_entity.id
_entity.type
_entity.pdbx_description
1 polymer ?
#
loop_
_entity_poly.entity_id
_entity_poly.type
_entity_poly.pdbx_seq_one_letter_code
_entity_poly.pdbx_strand_id
1 'polypeptide(L)'
;MEVEISGSELFRHTHARKSLLVPRKIVACLLANAFFGTLSPQHPNSNRTLNFATFLKSDQHAFGLSCIINYFICVYSYPNLLEGHITIQLNVLEENSTQFWSTSTTLIRPLLGCDSDKIEHTPPHLAAIVNFANPYPGGLLLSGAGLLQEEILYLIRPELLVTIFFCDKMRDNEAIIVNGTRLFSLHEGYRWDTQFLGKPQDLLTQSSSQVISIDAAGMRAEGLKFYLRDLNKAYCGFSGALDENNAPLGISTGNWGCGAFGMNKEIKAIQQMLASSQAGRSLYYHTFGDEKLAEHLQQINNSFVDKKMTVSQVYLQQIEGLK
;
A
#
# COMPACT_ATOMS: atom_id res chain seq x y z
N MET A 1 -21.24 24.32 16.30
CA MET A 1 -19.89 24.44 15.70
C MET A 1 -19.93 23.69 14.40
N GLU A 2 -20.31 24.38 13.33
CA GLU A 2 -20.12 23.88 11.97
C GLU A 2 -18.61 23.85 11.72
N VAL A 3 -18.06 22.65 11.57
CA VAL A 3 -16.68 22.51 11.11
C VAL A 3 -16.75 22.64 9.59
N GLU A 4 -16.51 23.84 9.07
CA GLU A 4 -16.10 24.02 7.68
C GLU A 4 -14.75 23.32 7.50
N ILE A 5 -14.78 22.04 7.14
CA ILE A 5 -13.60 21.37 6.60
C ILE A 5 -13.49 21.85 5.15
N SER A 6 -12.79 22.96 4.91
CA SER A 6 -12.37 23.35 3.56
C SER A 6 -11.33 22.32 3.08
N GLY A 7 -11.82 21.19 2.55
CA GLY A 7 -11.04 19.99 2.26
C GLY A 7 -9.97 20.11 1.17
N SER A 8 -9.81 21.26 0.53
CA SER A 8 -8.92 21.45 -0.63
C SER A 8 -7.48 21.88 -0.32
N GLU A 9 -7.12 22.07 0.96
CA GLU A 9 -5.78 22.57 1.33
C GLU A 9 -4.94 21.63 2.20
N LEU A 10 -5.54 20.61 2.82
CA LEU A 10 -4.86 19.93 3.93
C LEU A 10 -3.67 19.03 3.54
N PHE A 11 -3.59 18.52 2.31
CA PHE A 11 -2.48 17.65 1.87
C PHE A 11 -1.97 17.99 0.46
N ARG A 12 -1.84 19.29 0.16
CA ARG A 12 -1.01 19.71 -0.99
C ARG A 12 0.44 19.31 -0.75
N HIS A 13 1.08 18.90 -1.84
CA HIS A 13 2.50 18.56 -1.88
C HIS A 13 3.37 19.55 -1.11
N THR A 14 4.24 19.00 -0.27
CA THR A 14 5.23 19.77 0.50
C THR A 14 6.58 19.09 0.48
N HIS A 15 7.62 19.87 0.79
CA HIS A 15 8.98 19.34 0.96
C HIS A 15 9.18 18.60 2.29
N ALA A 16 8.18 18.61 3.19
CA ALA A 16 8.26 18.01 4.51
C ALA A 16 7.15 16.96 4.72
N ARG A 17 7.43 15.99 5.61
CA ARG A 17 6.48 14.98 6.09
C ARG A 17 5.26 15.66 6.73
N LYS A 18 4.07 15.16 6.42
CA LYS A 18 2.79 15.61 7.02
C LYS A 18 2.00 14.42 7.56
N SER A 19 1.20 14.68 8.60
CA SER A 19 0.29 13.70 9.19
C SER A 19 -1.10 14.33 9.36
N LEU A 20 -2.15 13.60 9.01
CA LEU A 20 -3.55 13.93 9.24
C LEU A 20 -4.19 12.85 10.09
N LEU A 21 -4.81 13.23 11.20
CA LEU A 21 -5.63 12.35 12.02
C LEU A 21 -7.10 12.57 11.64
N VAL A 22 -7.75 11.53 11.12
CA VAL A 22 -9.16 11.55 10.72
C VAL A 22 -9.96 10.70 11.69
N PRO A 23 -10.93 11.27 12.44
CA PRO A 23 -11.80 10.46 13.31
C PRO A 23 -12.56 9.43 12.48
N ARG A 24 -12.69 8.18 12.97
CA ARG A 24 -13.38 7.12 12.20
C ARG A 24 -14.84 7.44 11.90
N LYS A 25 -15.51 8.20 12.78
CA LYS A 25 -16.85 8.75 12.52
C LYS A 25 -16.90 9.59 11.26
N ILE A 26 -15.89 10.43 11.02
CA ILE A 26 -15.77 11.25 9.80
C ILE A 26 -15.51 10.35 8.59
N VAL A 27 -14.66 9.32 8.73
CA VAL A 27 -14.44 8.33 7.67
C VAL A 27 -15.76 7.66 7.27
N ALA A 28 -16.51 7.14 8.24
CA ALA A 28 -17.82 6.51 7.99
C ALA A 28 -18.82 7.48 7.33
N CYS A 29 -18.87 8.75 7.77
CA CYS A 29 -19.71 9.77 7.15
C CYS A 29 -19.31 10.05 5.69
N LEU A 30 -18.02 10.18 5.38
CA LEU A 30 -17.55 10.40 4.01
C LEU A 30 -17.89 9.21 3.10
N LEU A 31 -17.69 7.99 3.58
CA LEU A 31 -18.06 6.79 2.83
C LEU A 31 -19.58 6.67 2.65
N ALA A 32 -20.38 7.06 3.64
CA ALA A 32 -21.84 7.07 3.50
C ALA A 32 -22.28 8.07 2.41
N ASN A 33 -21.67 9.25 2.36
CA ASN A 33 -21.93 10.22 1.30
C ASN A 33 -21.49 9.68 -0.08
N ALA A 34 -20.34 8.98 -0.15
CA ALA A 34 -19.90 8.30 -1.38
C ALA A 34 -20.87 7.19 -1.82
N PHE A 35 -21.48 6.48 -0.86
CA PHE A 35 -22.48 5.45 -1.11
C PHE A 35 -23.78 6.02 -1.67
N PHE A 36 -24.27 7.11 -1.09
CA PHE A 36 -25.49 7.79 -1.55
C PHE A 36 -25.27 8.73 -2.74
N GLY A 37 -24.03 8.87 -3.23
CA GLY A 37 -23.71 9.73 -4.36
C GLY A 37 -23.91 11.23 -4.08
N THR A 38 -23.82 11.65 -2.82
CA THR A 38 -24.05 13.04 -2.39
C THR A 38 -22.79 13.90 -2.40
N LEU A 39 -21.64 13.31 -2.73
CA LEU A 39 -20.38 14.04 -2.86
C LEU A 39 -20.35 14.82 -4.17
N SER A 40 -20.04 16.11 -4.07
CA SER A 40 -19.77 16.94 -5.25
C SER A 40 -18.33 16.74 -5.72
N PRO A 41 -18.07 16.77 -7.05
CA PRO A 41 -16.71 16.77 -7.56
C PRO A 41 -15.89 17.93 -6.99
N GLN A 42 -14.71 17.63 -6.46
CA GLN A 42 -13.81 18.65 -5.92
C GLN A 42 -13.33 19.63 -6.99
N HIS A 43 -13.32 19.22 -8.27
CA HIS A 43 -13.06 20.10 -9.42
C HIS A 43 -13.95 19.72 -10.62
N PRO A 44 -14.40 20.68 -11.45
CA PRO A 44 -15.26 20.41 -12.62
C PRO A 44 -14.70 19.41 -13.63
N ASN A 45 -13.36 19.28 -13.67
CA ASN A 45 -12.63 18.37 -14.55
C ASN A 45 -11.99 17.18 -13.81
N SER A 46 -12.25 17.01 -12.51
CA SER A 46 -11.74 15.88 -11.73
C SER A 46 -12.75 14.74 -11.75
N ASN A 47 -12.43 13.68 -12.50
CA ASN A 47 -13.15 12.41 -12.45
C ASN A 47 -12.84 11.60 -11.17
N ARG A 48 -12.24 12.20 -10.12
CA ARG A 48 -11.86 11.50 -8.89
C ARG A 48 -12.91 11.57 -7.76
N THR A 49 -14.18 11.68 -8.08
CA THR A 49 -15.22 11.63 -7.05
C THR A 49 -15.52 10.17 -6.73
N LEU A 50 -15.26 9.76 -5.48
CA LEU A 50 -15.65 8.43 -5.04
C LEU A 50 -17.17 8.32 -5.03
N ASN A 51 -17.71 7.44 -5.86
CA ASN A 51 -19.15 7.21 -5.96
C ASN A 51 -19.41 5.72 -6.18
N PHE A 52 -20.02 5.06 -5.19
CA PHE A 52 -20.30 3.63 -5.27
C PHE A 52 -21.49 3.28 -6.15
N ALA A 53 -22.22 4.25 -6.71
CA ALA A 53 -23.24 3.99 -7.72
C ALA A 53 -22.66 3.29 -8.97
N THR A 54 -21.35 3.40 -9.22
CA THR A 54 -20.66 2.62 -10.25
C THR A 54 -20.70 1.12 -9.99
N PHE A 55 -20.72 0.69 -8.72
CA PHE A 55 -20.84 -0.73 -8.35
C PHE A 55 -22.23 -1.30 -8.61
N LEU A 56 -23.26 -0.45 -8.75
CA LEU A 56 -24.62 -0.89 -9.09
C LEU A 56 -24.82 -1.16 -10.59
N LYS A 57 -23.83 -0.86 -11.43
CA LYS A 57 -23.98 -0.95 -12.90
C LYS A 57 -23.76 -2.35 -13.47
N SER A 58 -23.16 -3.27 -12.73
CA SER A 58 -22.80 -4.60 -13.21
C SER A 58 -22.57 -5.58 -12.06
N ASP A 59 -22.97 -6.83 -12.24
CA ASP A 59 -22.72 -7.92 -11.29
C ASP A 59 -21.23 -8.19 -11.07
N GLN A 60 -20.37 -7.77 -12.02
CA GLN A 60 -18.90 -7.83 -11.87
C GLN A 60 -18.39 -6.99 -10.69
N HIS A 61 -19.20 -6.08 -10.15
CA HIS A 61 -18.88 -5.26 -8.98
C HIS A 61 -19.51 -5.76 -7.67
N ALA A 62 -20.18 -6.92 -7.68
CA ALA A 62 -20.88 -7.46 -6.51
C ALA A 62 -19.95 -7.62 -5.29
N PHE A 63 -18.69 -8.01 -5.51
CA PHE A 63 -17.69 -8.10 -4.45
C PHE A 63 -17.46 -6.75 -3.73
N GLY A 64 -17.24 -5.69 -4.50
CA GLY A 64 -16.98 -4.36 -3.95
C GLY A 64 -18.20 -3.83 -3.18
N LEU A 65 -19.39 -3.98 -3.75
CA LEU A 65 -20.64 -3.62 -3.08
C LEU A 65 -20.83 -4.40 -1.77
N SER A 66 -20.58 -5.72 -1.78
CA SER A 66 -20.68 -6.58 -0.59
C SER A 66 -19.73 -6.11 0.52
N CYS A 67 -18.50 -5.75 0.16
CA CYS A 67 -17.51 -5.26 1.12
C CYS A 67 -17.93 -3.92 1.76
N ILE A 68 -18.41 -2.97 0.96
CA ILE A 68 -18.86 -1.65 1.46
C ILE A 68 -20.11 -1.79 2.34
N ILE A 69 -21.09 -2.60 1.92
CA ILE A 69 -22.29 -2.88 2.74
C ILE A 69 -21.88 -3.56 4.05
N ASN A 70 -21.00 -4.55 4.00
CA ASN A 70 -20.51 -5.25 5.18
C ASN A 70 -19.81 -4.30 6.17
N TYR A 71 -19.03 -3.33 5.69
CA TYR A 71 -18.46 -2.28 6.54
C TYR A 71 -19.56 -1.49 7.27
N PHE A 72 -20.59 -1.02 6.56
CA PHE A 72 -21.70 -0.28 7.19
C PHE A 72 -22.47 -1.14 8.21
N ILE A 73 -22.74 -2.41 7.88
CA ILE A 73 -23.36 -3.36 8.82
C ILE A 73 -22.51 -3.52 10.08
N CYS A 74 -21.19 -3.64 9.93
CA CYS A 74 -20.26 -3.79 11.05
C CYS A 74 -20.24 -2.56 11.95
N VAL A 75 -20.08 -1.35 11.40
CA VAL A 75 -20.00 -0.13 12.21
C VAL A 75 -21.36 0.27 12.82
N TYR A 76 -22.47 -0.12 12.18
CA TYR A 76 -23.80 0.01 12.76
C TYR A 76 -24.01 -0.97 13.93
N SER A 77 -23.64 -2.23 13.75
CA SER A 77 -23.82 -3.28 14.77
C SER A 77 -22.87 -3.11 15.96
N TYR A 78 -21.69 -2.55 15.73
CA TYR A 78 -20.65 -2.38 16.74
C TYR A 78 -20.13 -0.93 16.73
N PRO A 79 -20.85 0.02 17.35
CA PRO A 79 -20.50 1.44 17.30
C PRO A 79 -19.11 1.79 17.85
N ASN A 80 -18.54 0.97 18.73
CA ASN A 80 -17.17 1.11 19.22
C ASN A 80 -16.12 0.99 18.11
N LEU A 81 -16.45 0.38 16.96
CA LEU A 81 -15.59 0.39 15.78
C LEU A 81 -15.36 1.81 15.23
N LEU A 82 -16.25 2.76 15.53
CA LEU A 82 -16.12 4.18 15.14
C LEU A 82 -15.28 5.01 16.13
N GLU A 83 -14.74 4.40 17.18
CA GLU A 83 -13.86 5.08 18.13
C GLU A 83 -12.41 5.18 17.60
N GLY A 84 -11.73 6.25 18.01
CA GLY A 84 -10.37 6.54 17.58
C GLY A 84 -10.28 7.17 16.19
N HIS A 85 -9.10 7.05 15.59
CA HIS A 85 -8.71 7.80 14.40
C HIS A 85 -7.96 6.90 13.40
N ILE A 86 -8.03 7.26 12.12
CA ILE A 86 -7.11 6.83 11.07
C ILE A 86 -6.05 7.92 10.93
N THR A 87 -4.78 7.54 10.88
CA THR A 87 -3.70 8.50 10.62
C THR A 87 -3.17 8.32 9.22
N ILE A 88 -3.25 9.35 8.39
CA ILE A 88 -2.66 9.39 7.05
C ILE A 88 -1.35 10.18 7.15
N GLN A 89 -0.26 9.62 6.69
CA GLN A 89 1.04 10.27 6.65
C GLN A 89 1.55 10.33 5.21
N LEU A 90 2.00 11.50 4.77
CA LEU A 90 2.73 11.66 3.53
C LEU A 90 4.22 11.68 3.89
N ASN A 91 4.90 10.59 3.58
CA ASN A 91 6.34 10.52 3.69
C ASN A 91 6.97 11.09 2.41
N VAL A 92 8.01 11.91 2.56
CA VAL A 92 8.66 12.60 1.44
C VAL A 92 10.16 12.40 1.58
N LEU A 93 10.82 11.91 0.54
CA LEU A 93 12.28 11.92 0.46
C LEU A 93 12.75 13.30 0.04
N GLU A 94 13.67 13.87 0.82
CA GLU A 94 14.34 15.12 0.49
C GLU A 94 15.23 14.94 -0.74
N GLU A 95 15.46 16.04 -1.45
CA GLU A 95 16.38 16.06 -2.59
C GLU A 95 17.78 15.61 -2.14
N ASN A 96 18.44 14.77 -2.95
CA ASN A 96 19.74 14.16 -2.66
C ASN A 96 19.81 13.17 -1.48
N SER A 97 18.70 12.92 -0.77
CA SER A 97 18.68 11.96 0.34
C SER A 97 18.97 10.51 -0.07
N THR A 98 19.05 10.20 -1.37
CA THR A 98 19.27 8.84 -1.90
C THR A 98 20.59 8.69 -2.66
N GLN A 99 21.54 9.61 -2.50
CA GLN A 99 22.85 9.51 -3.16
C GLN A 99 23.79 8.47 -2.54
N PHE A 100 23.33 7.72 -1.54
CA PHE A 100 24.13 6.75 -0.80
C PHE A 100 24.14 5.34 -1.41
N TRP A 101 23.33 5.03 -2.44
CA TRP A 101 23.17 3.63 -2.90
C TRP A 101 24.49 2.96 -3.28
N SER A 102 25.36 3.66 -4.01
CA SER A 102 26.67 3.16 -4.43
C SER A 102 27.73 3.16 -3.32
N THR A 103 27.48 3.79 -2.18
CA THR A 103 28.44 3.96 -1.08
C THR A 103 27.97 3.36 0.25
N SER A 104 26.74 2.85 0.30
CA SER A 104 26.14 2.29 1.51
C SER A 104 26.91 1.08 2.01
N THR A 105 27.29 1.12 3.29
CA THR A 105 27.91 0.02 4.03
C THR A 105 26.88 -0.86 4.74
N THR A 106 25.59 -0.57 4.61
CA THR A 106 24.52 -1.35 5.24
C THR A 106 24.50 -2.76 4.67
N LEU A 107 24.46 -3.78 5.54
CA LEU A 107 24.35 -5.17 5.11
C LEU A 107 22.94 -5.50 4.63
N ILE A 108 22.82 -6.40 3.66
CA ILE A 108 21.54 -6.99 3.28
C ILE A 108 20.98 -7.76 4.48
N ARG A 109 19.71 -7.50 4.81
CA ARG A 109 19.00 -8.19 5.89
C ARG A 109 18.42 -9.52 5.40
N PRO A 110 18.36 -10.53 6.27
CA PRO A 110 17.62 -11.75 5.96
C PRO A 110 16.13 -11.45 5.78
N LEU A 111 15.49 -12.13 4.84
CA LEU A 111 14.03 -12.18 4.78
C LEU A 111 13.50 -12.80 6.07
N LEU A 112 12.40 -12.25 6.60
CA LEU A 112 11.68 -12.89 7.70
C LEU A 112 10.85 -14.10 7.22
N GLY A 113 10.49 -14.08 5.93
CA GLY A 113 9.83 -15.17 5.24
C GLY A 113 9.68 -14.85 3.75
N CYS A 114 9.65 -15.89 2.94
CA CYS A 114 9.25 -15.82 1.55
C CYS A 114 8.27 -16.98 1.29
N ASP A 115 7.01 -16.65 1.06
CA ASP A 115 5.94 -17.64 0.95
C ASP A 115 5.04 -17.35 -0.26
N SER A 116 4.09 -18.25 -0.49
CA SER A 116 3.10 -18.15 -1.56
C SER A 116 1.75 -17.59 -1.10
N ASP A 117 1.65 -17.14 0.15
CA ASP A 117 0.42 -16.63 0.76
C ASP A 117 0.07 -15.22 0.28
N LYS A 118 -1.03 -14.67 0.83
CA LYS A 118 -1.49 -13.33 0.50
C LYS A 118 -1.06 -12.30 1.54
N ILE A 119 -0.71 -11.11 1.04
CA ILE A 119 -0.19 -10.00 1.84
C ILE A 119 -1.16 -9.51 2.92
N GLU A 120 -2.47 -9.57 2.68
CA GLU A 120 -3.52 -9.10 3.59
C GLU A 120 -3.69 -9.95 4.86
N HIS A 121 -3.10 -11.14 4.90
CA HIS A 121 -3.08 -12.03 6.08
C HIS A 121 -1.91 -11.75 7.03
N THR A 122 -1.04 -10.79 6.69
CA THR A 122 0.07 -10.39 7.54
C THR A 122 -0.42 -9.91 8.91
N PRO A 123 0.06 -10.51 10.01
CA PRO A 123 -0.28 -10.05 11.36
C PRO A 123 0.15 -8.59 11.57
N PRO A 124 -0.76 -7.70 12.04
CA PRO A 124 -0.49 -6.26 12.13
C PRO A 124 0.74 -5.85 12.94
N HIS A 125 1.11 -6.64 13.95
CA HIS A 125 2.25 -6.37 14.84
C HIS A 125 3.60 -6.80 14.24
N LEU A 126 3.60 -7.62 13.18
CA LEU A 126 4.83 -8.11 12.55
C LEU A 126 5.33 -7.18 11.45
N ALA A 127 4.41 -6.70 10.61
CA ALA A 127 4.79 -5.93 9.44
C ALA A 127 3.68 -5.01 8.91
N ALA A 128 4.11 -3.90 8.31
CA ALA A 128 3.26 -3.02 7.51
C ALA A 128 2.98 -3.67 6.14
N ILE A 129 1.74 -3.58 5.67
CA ILE A 129 1.30 -4.13 4.39
C ILE A 129 1.59 -3.14 3.27
N VAL A 130 2.25 -3.58 2.20
CA VAL A 130 2.46 -2.75 1.01
C VAL A 130 1.23 -2.78 0.09
N ASN A 131 0.66 -1.61 -0.18
CA ASN A 131 -0.30 -1.40 -1.25
C ASN A 131 0.47 -1.15 -2.57
N PHE A 132 0.26 -1.99 -3.57
CA PHE A 132 0.81 -1.85 -4.92
C PHE A 132 0.03 -0.79 -5.69
N ALA A 133 0.23 0.45 -5.29
CA ALA A 133 -0.66 1.55 -5.57
C ALA A 133 -0.58 2.04 -7.01
N ASN A 134 -1.67 2.64 -7.47
CA ASN A 134 -1.65 3.70 -8.47
C ASN A 134 -1.10 4.99 -7.82
N PRO A 135 -0.40 5.87 -8.56
CA PRO A 135 -0.01 7.17 -8.02
C PRO A 135 -1.21 8.02 -7.57
N TYR A 136 -2.39 7.83 -8.15
CA TYR A 136 -3.64 8.38 -7.61
C TYR A 136 -4.28 7.34 -6.68
N PRO A 137 -4.39 7.62 -5.36
CA PRO A 137 -4.97 6.67 -4.41
C PRO A 137 -6.35 6.16 -4.86
N GLY A 138 -6.58 4.86 -4.67
CA GLY A 138 -7.81 4.19 -5.06
C GLY A 138 -7.85 3.70 -6.51
N GLY A 139 -6.86 4.04 -7.34
CA GLY A 139 -6.62 3.40 -8.63
C GLY A 139 -7.86 3.21 -9.50
N LEU A 140 -8.16 1.96 -9.84
CA LEU A 140 -9.25 1.56 -10.74
C LEU A 140 -10.62 1.47 -10.04
N LEU A 141 -10.72 1.67 -8.72
CA LEU A 141 -12.03 1.66 -8.02
C LEU A 141 -12.97 2.70 -8.61
N LEU A 142 -12.43 3.84 -9.04
CA LEU A 142 -13.20 4.96 -9.57
C LEU A 142 -13.71 4.70 -11.01
N SER A 143 -13.02 3.85 -11.77
CA SER A 143 -13.44 3.48 -13.13
C SER A 143 -14.29 2.23 -13.17
N GLY A 144 -14.33 1.43 -12.10
CA GLY A 144 -14.95 0.10 -12.09
C GLY A 144 -14.24 -0.91 -13.00
N ALA A 145 -13.06 -0.58 -13.51
CA ALA A 145 -12.42 -1.34 -14.59
C ALA A 145 -11.45 -2.43 -14.10
N GLY A 146 -11.21 -2.55 -12.79
CA GLY A 146 -10.24 -3.51 -12.29
C GLY A 146 -10.35 -3.79 -10.80
N LEU A 147 -10.07 -5.05 -10.47
CA LEU A 147 -10.00 -5.57 -9.12
C LEU A 147 -8.63 -6.24 -8.93
N LEU A 148 -7.58 -5.42 -8.86
CA LEU A 148 -6.21 -5.85 -8.60
C LEU A 148 -5.92 -5.75 -7.10
N GLN A 149 -4.65 -5.91 -6.72
CA GLN A 149 -4.25 -5.91 -5.32
C GLN A 149 -4.64 -4.61 -4.58
N GLU A 150 -4.46 -3.44 -5.17
CA GLU A 150 -4.85 -2.16 -4.54
C GLU A 150 -6.36 -2.11 -4.30
N GLU A 151 -7.17 -2.37 -5.32
CA GLU A 151 -8.62 -2.23 -5.21
C GLU A 151 -9.21 -3.24 -4.23
N ILE A 152 -8.71 -4.48 -4.23
CA ILE A 152 -9.10 -5.50 -3.24
C ILE A 152 -8.73 -5.03 -1.83
N LEU A 153 -7.50 -4.56 -1.61
CA LEU A 153 -7.04 -4.11 -0.29
C LEU A 153 -7.90 -2.98 0.26
N TYR A 154 -8.26 -2.00 -0.58
CA TYR A 154 -9.16 -0.90 -0.23
C TYR A 154 -10.57 -1.38 0.09
N LEU A 155 -11.10 -2.36 -0.65
CA LEU A 155 -12.45 -2.89 -0.41
C LEU A 155 -12.52 -3.73 0.87
N ILE A 156 -11.51 -4.54 1.16
CA ILE A 156 -11.49 -5.32 2.40
C ILE A 156 -11.14 -4.50 3.64
N ARG A 157 -10.51 -3.32 3.45
CA ARG A 157 -10.24 -2.30 4.48
C ARG A 157 -10.82 -0.93 4.06
N PRO A 158 -12.17 -0.74 4.05
CA PRO A 158 -12.80 0.46 3.49
C PRO A 158 -12.32 1.79 4.07
N GLU A 159 -11.77 1.79 5.28
CA GLU A 159 -11.21 2.99 5.89
C GLU A 159 -10.01 3.56 5.11
N LEU A 160 -9.33 2.75 4.28
CA LEU A 160 -8.29 3.23 3.35
C LEU A 160 -8.84 4.20 2.29
N LEU A 161 -10.12 4.10 1.92
CA LEU A 161 -10.75 4.97 0.91
C LEU A 161 -10.72 6.46 1.32
N VAL A 162 -10.49 6.75 2.59
CA VAL A 162 -10.27 8.12 3.10
C VAL A 162 -9.12 8.83 2.38
N THR A 163 -8.11 8.09 1.87
CA THR A 163 -6.99 8.66 1.12
C THR A 163 -7.43 9.31 -0.20
N ILE A 164 -8.53 8.86 -0.81
CA ILE A 164 -9.06 9.43 -2.06
C ILE A 164 -9.51 10.88 -1.85
N PHE A 165 -10.00 11.20 -0.65
CA PHE A 165 -10.53 12.50 -0.28
C PHE A 165 -9.44 13.53 0.04
N PHE A 166 -8.36 13.07 0.67
CA PHE A 166 -7.35 13.95 1.25
C PHE A 166 -6.00 13.92 0.54
N CYS A 167 -5.70 12.89 -0.26
CA CYS A 167 -4.39 12.76 -0.89
C CYS A 167 -4.44 13.05 -2.40
N ASP A 168 -3.53 13.92 -2.84
CA ASP A 168 -3.23 14.15 -4.25
C ASP A 168 -2.50 12.95 -4.89
N LYS A 169 -2.21 13.07 -6.19
CA LYS A 169 -1.33 12.12 -6.89
C LYS A 169 0.04 12.09 -6.22
N MET A 170 0.56 10.92 -5.83
CA MET A 170 1.92 10.78 -5.34
C MET A 170 2.95 11.20 -6.39
N ARG A 171 3.94 12.00 -5.98
CA ARG A 171 5.19 12.27 -6.74
C ARG A 171 6.18 11.12 -6.58
N ASP A 172 7.21 11.10 -7.42
CA ASP A 172 8.24 10.05 -7.40
C ASP A 172 8.99 9.91 -6.06
N ASN A 173 9.06 10.97 -5.26
CA ASN A 173 9.72 10.98 -3.95
C ASN A 173 8.74 10.88 -2.77
N GLU A 174 7.47 10.58 -3.01
CA GLU A 174 6.41 10.55 -1.98
C GLU A 174 5.88 9.12 -1.76
N ALA A 175 5.48 8.81 -0.53
CA ALA A 175 4.72 7.59 -0.21
C ALA A 175 3.62 7.93 0.81
N ILE A 176 2.47 7.26 0.72
CA ILE A 176 1.36 7.46 1.66
C ILE A 176 1.33 6.28 2.64
N ILE A 177 1.34 6.58 3.93
CA ILE A 177 1.30 5.59 5.01
C ILE A 177 0.02 5.81 5.80
N VAL A 178 -0.82 4.78 5.90
CA VAL A 178 -2.08 4.83 6.64
C VAL A 178 -1.99 3.90 7.85
N ASN A 179 -2.15 4.47 9.03
CA ASN A 179 -2.20 3.74 10.30
C ASN A 179 -3.64 3.63 10.79
N GLY A 180 -3.95 2.48 11.39
CA GLY A 180 -5.23 2.28 12.06
C GLY A 180 -6.26 1.53 11.22
N THR A 181 -5.94 1.04 10.04
CA THR A 181 -6.97 0.38 9.21
C THR A 181 -7.25 -1.04 9.70
N ARG A 182 -8.52 -1.44 9.64
CA ARG A 182 -8.98 -2.78 10.04
C ARG A 182 -9.46 -3.57 8.82
N LEU A 183 -9.33 -4.89 8.90
CA LEU A 183 -9.95 -5.84 7.97
C LEU A 183 -11.44 -5.97 8.32
N PHE A 184 -12.31 -5.60 7.39
CA PHE A 184 -13.76 -5.74 7.54
C PHE A 184 -14.32 -6.94 6.78
N SER A 185 -13.70 -7.33 5.67
CA SER A 185 -14.24 -8.33 4.75
C SER A 185 -13.19 -9.36 4.38
N LEU A 186 -13.50 -10.65 4.56
CA LEU A 186 -12.68 -11.75 4.06
C LEU A 186 -12.99 -11.99 2.58
N HIS A 187 -11.99 -12.47 1.82
CA HIS A 187 -12.18 -12.79 0.43
C HIS A 187 -11.31 -13.95 -0.05
N GLU A 188 -11.75 -14.58 -1.13
CA GLU A 188 -10.97 -15.50 -1.94
C GLU A 188 -10.99 -15.06 -3.42
N GLY A 189 -10.23 -15.76 -4.25
CA GLY A 189 -10.06 -15.40 -5.65
C GLY A 189 -9.26 -14.11 -5.87
N TYR A 190 -9.15 -13.72 -7.14
CA TYR A 190 -8.45 -12.52 -7.59
C TYR A 190 -9.06 -12.03 -8.91
N ARG A 191 -9.06 -10.71 -9.16
CA ARG A 191 -9.74 -10.11 -10.32
C ARG A 191 -11.22 -10.53 -10.39
N TRP A 192 -11.67 -11.00 -11.55
CA TRP A 192 -13.07 -11.30 -11.85
C TRP A 192 -13.66 -12.43 -11.01
N ASP A 193 -12.81 -13.31 -10.46
CA ASP A 193 -13.22 -14.45 -9.64
C ASP A 193 -13.21 -14.14 -8.13
N THR A 194 -13.05 -12.87 -7.75
CA THR A 194 -12.98 -12.48 -6.34
C THR A 194 -14.34 -12.62 -5.65
N GLN A 195 -14.38 -13.33 -4.52
CA GLN A 195 -15.61 -13.60 -3.77
C GLN A 195 -15.54 -13.06 -2.35
N PHE A 196 -16.66 -12.53 -1.87
CA PHE A 196 -16.82 -12.06 -0.49
C PHE A 196 -17.17 -13.24 0.43
N LEU A 197 -16.43 -13.40 1.52
CA LEU A 197 -16.55 -14.52 2.45
C LEU A 197 -17.15 -14.14 3.81
N GLY A 198 -17.60 -12.89 3.98
CA GLY A 198 -18.11 -12.39 5.27
C GLY A 198 -17.12 -11.52 6.03
N LYS A 199 -17.42 -11.25 7.30
CA LYS A 199 -16.55 -10.50 8.21
C LYS A 199 -15.57 -11.42 8.95
N PRO A 200 -14.38 -10.93 9.36
CA PRO A 200 -13.53 -11.66 10.30
C PRO A 200 -14.24 -11.98 11.62
N GLN A 201 -13.91 -13.13 12.23
CA GLN A 201 -14.46 -13.53 13.52
C GLN A 201 -13.97 -12.61 14.65
N ASP A 202 -12.71 -12.21 14.57
CA ASP A 202 -11.97 -11.38 15.51
C ASP A 202 -12.10 -9.87 15.23
N LEU A 203 -13.09 -9.44 14.43
CA LEU A 203 -13.23 -8.05 13.98
C LEU A 203 -13.09 -7.00 15.10
N LEU A 204 -13.62 -7.28 16.29
CA LEU A 204 -13.61 -6.36 17.44
C LEU A 204 -12.30 -6.37 18.23
N THR A 205 -11.57 -7.49 18.19
CA THR A 205 -10.32 -7.70 18.92
C THR A 205 -9.08 -7.56 18.03
N GLN A 206 -9.28 -7.45 16.72
CA GLN A 206 -8.18 -7.32 15.77
C GLN A 206 -7.36 -6.07 16.07
N SER A 207 -6.04 -6.21 15.99
CA SER A 207 -5.14 -5.06 15.94
C SER A 207 -5.27 -4.36 14.59
N SER A 208 -5.10 -3.04 14.56
CA SER A 208 -5.09 -2.31 13.29
C SER A 208 -3.78 -2.48 12.55
N SER A 209 -3.86 -2.58 11.22
CA SER A 209 -2.69 -2.63 10.34
C SER A 209 -2.18 -1.22 9.99
N GLN A 210 -0.88 -1.15 9.68
CA GLN A 210 -0.29 -0.08 8.90
C GLN A 210 -0.23 -0.50 7.42
N VAL A 211 -0.59 0.42 6.52
CA VAL A 211 -0.57 0.20 5.07
C VAL A 211 0.32 1.25 4.40
N ILE A 212 1.26 0.83 3.57
CA ILE A 212 2.22 1.69 2.86
C ILE A 212 1.89 1.65 1.37
N SER A 213 1.44 2.77 0.81
CA SER A 213 1.15 2.91 -0.61
C SER A 213 2.35 3.44 -1.36
N ILE A 214 2.84 2.64 -2.30
CA ILE A 214 3.91 3.00 -3.24
C ILE A 214 3.51 2.60 -4.66
N ASP A 215 3.69 3.51 -5.61
CA ASP A 215 3.38 3.29 -7.01
C ASP A 215 4.65 2.92 -7.81
N ALA A 216 4.60 1.87 -8.62
CA ALA A 216 5.73 1.47 -9.47
C ALA A 216 5.75 2.27 -10.79
N ALA A 217 6.92 2.40 -11.40
CA ALA A 217 7.03 2.94 -12.75
C ALA A 217 6.33 2.01 -13.75
N GLY A 218 5.68 2.60 -14.77
CA GLY A 218 4.83 1.86 -15.72
C GLY A 218 5.60 0.99 -16.73
N MET A 219 4.88 0.18 -17.50
CA MET A 219 5.41 -0.88 -18.40
C MET A 219 6.54 -0.49 -19.37
N ARG A 220 6.69 0.79 -19.73
CA ARG A 220 7.69 1.28 -20.69
C ARG A 220 8.90 1.92 -20.02
N ALA A 221 9.01 1.79 -18.71
CA ALA A 221 10.06 2.35 -17.88
C ALA A 221 11.28 1.43 -17.91
N GLU A 222 12.32 1.79 -18.66
CA GLU A 222 13.53 0.97 -18.82
C GLU A 222 14.82 1.72 -18.45
N GLY A 223 15.80 0.96 -17.96
CA GLY A 223 17.14 1.46 -17.64
C GLY A 223 17.29 2.07 -16.24
N LEU A 224 18.51 2.54 -15.98
CA LEU A 224 18.98 2.94 -14.65
C LEU A 224 18.10 4.00 -13.97
N LYS A 225 17.57 4.96 -14.74
CA LYS A 225 16.71 6.03 -14.21
C LYS A 225 15.48 5.48 -13.50
N PHE A 226 14.78 4.54 -14.13
CA PHE A 226 13.55 3.97 -13.57
C PHE A 226 13.84 2.93 -12.49
N TYR A 227 14.94 2.21 -12.62
CA TYR A 227 15.43 1.36 -11.53
C TYR A 227 15.65 2.18 -10.25
N LEU A 228 16.38 3.31 -10.35
CA LEU A 228 16.62 4.21 -9.22
C LEU A 228 15.34 4.84 -8.69
N ARG A 229 14.42 5.25 -9.58
CA ARG A 229 13.14 5.82 -9.18
C ARG A 229 12.36 4.85 -8.30
N ASP A 230 12.22 3.59 -8.71
CA ASP A 230 11.44 2.61 -7.94
C ASP A 230 12.16 2.13 -6.69
N LEU A 231 13.49 2.03 -6.71
CA LEU A 231 14.30 1.78 -5.51
C LEU A 231 14.11 2.89 -4.46
N ASN A 232 14.15 4.15 -4.90
CA ASN A 232 13.91 5.32 -4.05
C ASN A 232 12.47 5.35 -3.52
N LYS A 233 11.49 5.05 -4.36
CA LYS A 233 10.08 4.97 -3.97
C LYS A 233 9.84 3.91 -2.89
N ALA A 234 10.39 2.71 -3.05
CA ALA A 234 10.31 1.65 -2.05
C ALA A 234 10.98 2.10 -0.74
N TYR A 235 12.17 2.71 -0.80
CA TYR A 235 12.85 3.25 0.38
C TYR A 235 12.03 4.36 1.07
N CYS A 236 11.39 5.24 0.29
CA CYS A 236 10.47 6.26 0.80
C CYS A 236 9.34 5.61 1.61
N GLY A 237 8.68 4.58 1.07
CA GLY A 237 7.63 3.87 1.80
C GLY A 237 8.15 3.19 3.08
N PHE A 238 9.22 2.39 2.95
CA PHE A 238 9.68 1.50 4.02
C PHE A 238 10.37 2.26 5.16
N SER A 239 11.02 3.38 4.89
CA SER A 239 11.63 4.22 5.93
C SER A 239 10.59 4.82 6.89
N GLY A 240 9.35 5.02 6.44
CA GLY A 240 8.25 5.47 7.27
C GLY A 240 7.53 4.37 8.05
N ALA A 241 7.90 3.11 7.90
CA ALA A 241 7.25 1.99 8.57
C ALA A 241 7.66 1.89 10.04
N LEU A 242 6.74 2.26 10.94
CA LEU A 242 6.97 2.33 12.38
C LEU A 242 5.84 1.65 13.16
N ASP A 243 6.15 1.02 14.28
CA ASP A 243 5.17 0.50 15.22
C ASP A 243 4.63 1.59 16.15
N GLU A 244 3.75 1.22 17.09
CA GLU A 244 3.16 2.13 18.08
C GLU A 244 4.18 2.81 19.02
N ASN A 245 5.37 2.21 19.18
CA ASN A 245 6.46 2.72 19.99
C ASN A 245 7.49 3.50 19.16
N ASN A 246 7.18 3.80 17.90
CA ASN A 246 8.09 4.39 16.91
C ASN A 246 9.34 3.53 16.62
N ALA A 247 9.28 2.22 16.86
CA ALA A 247 10.33 1.30 16.45
C ALA A 247 10.14 0.84 14.99
N PRO A 248 11.21 0.46 14.27
CA PRO A 248 11.09 -0.05 12.90
C PRO A 248 10.18 -1.27 12.82
N LEU A 249 9.13 -1.18 11.99
CA LEU A 249 8.22 -2.29 11.73
C LEU A 249 8.67 -3.09 10.51
N GLY A 250 8.42 -4.39 10.47
CA GLY A 250 8.67 -5.20 9.29
C GLY A 250 7.87 -4.72 8.07
N ILE A 251 8.24 -5.17 6.89
CA ILE A 251 7.53 -4.86 5.64
C ILE A 251 6.99 -6.17 5.07
N SER A 252 5.69 -6.24 4.85
CA SER A 252 5.05 -7.32 4.10
C SER A 252 4.73 -6.81 2.71
N THR A 253 5.28 -7.46 1.70
CA THR A 253 5.20 -7.05 0.29
C THR A 253 5.14 -8.26 -0.64
N GLY A 254 5.27 -8.05 -1.94
CA GLY A 254 5.38 -9.12 -2.93
C GLY A 254 5.76 -8.56 -4.30
N ASN A 255 5.12 -9.10 -5.34
CA ASN A 255 5.34 -8.81 -6.76
C ASN A 255 4.88 -7.40 -7.20
N TRP A 256 5.32 -6.35 -6.49
CA TRP A 256 5.03 -4.94 -6.74
C TRP A 256 5.46 -4.51 -8.15
N GLY A 257 4.51 -4.03 -8.94
CA GLY A 257 4.74 -3.60 -10.32
C GLY A 257 4.94 -4.74 -11.33
N CYS A 258 4.80 -6.01 -10.95
CA CYS A 258 5.05 -7.13 -11.87
C CYS A 258 3.79 -7.62 -12.60
N GLY A 259 2.60 -7.28 -12.10
CA GLY A 259 1.32 -7.68 -12.68
C GLY A 259 0.95 -6.85 -13.90
N ALA A 260 0.03 -5.90 -13.73
CA ALA A 260 -0.42 -5.02 -14.83
C ALA A 260 0.71 -4.17 -15.45
N PHE A 261 1.81 -3.93 -14.71
CA PHE A 261 2.97 -3.20 -15.19
C PHE A 261 4.11 -4.09 -15.75
N GLY A 262 3.97 -5.42 -15.71
CA GLY A 262 4.86 -6.35 -16.44
C GLY A 262 6.34 -6.31 -16.08
N MET A 263 6.73 -5.74 -14.93
CA MET A 263 8.14 -5.69 -14.50
C MET A 263 8.65 -7.09 -14.12
N ASN A 264 9.98 -7.27 -14.19
CA ASN A 264 10.63 -8.51 -13.77
C ASN A 264 10.53 -8.71 -12.24
N LYS A 265 9.96 -9.84 -11.82
CA LYS A 265 9.72 -10.17 -10.40
C LYS A 265 11.00 -10.24 -9.57
N GLU A 266 12.07 -10.81 -10.11
CA GLU A 266 13.36 -10.93 -9.41
C GLU A 266 14.01 -9.56 -9.19
N ILE A 267 14.06 -8.73 -10.24
CA ILE A 267 14.60 -7.36 -10.15
C ILE A 267 13.81 -6.56 -9.11
N LYS A 268 12.47 -6.66 -9.13
CA LYS A 268 11.61 -5.97 -8.17
C LYS A 268 11.77 -6.48 -6.75
N ALA A 269 11.96 -7.79 -6.57
CA ALA A 269 12.24 -8.36 -5.26
C ALA A 269 13.58 -7.83 -4.71
N ILE A 270 14.65 -7.86 -5.52
CA ILE A 270 15.97 -7.36 -5.11
C ILE A 270 15.92 -5.86 -4.80
N GLN A 271 15.22 -5.05 -5.61
CA GLN A 271 15.00 -3.62 -5.31
C GLN A 271 14.36 -3.41 -3.93
N GLN A 272 13.36 -4.23 -3.59
CA GLN A 272 12.70 -4.15 -2.28
C GLN A 272 13.59 -4.66 -1.14
N MET A 273 14.44 -5.67 -1.37
CA MET A 273 15.45 -6.11 -0.40
C MET A 273 16.48 -5.01 -0.10
N LEU A 274 16.95 -4.30 -1.13
CA LEU A 274 17.85 -3.15 -0.98
C LEU A 274 17.19 -2.03 -0.15
N ALA A 275 15.99 -1.62 -0.54
CA ALA A 275 15.23 -0.56 0.11
C ALA A 275 14.93 -0.89 1.58
N SER A 276 14.47 -2.10 1.88
CA SER A 276 14.14 -2.53 3.25
C SER A 276 15.40 -2.64 4.11
N SER A 277 16.47 -3.25 3.59
CA SER A 277 17.75 -3.35 4.30
C SER A 277 18.32 -1.98 4.65
N GLN A 278 18.33 -1.06 3.67
CA GLN A 278 18.78 0.31 3.88
C GLN A 278 17.91 1.07 4.88
N ALA A 279 16.60 0.86 4.83
CA ALA A 279 15.70 1.41 5.83
C ALA A 279 15.90 0.74 7.20
N GLY A 280 16.58 -0.40 7.31
CA GLY A 280 16.75 -1.14 8.56
C GLY A 280 15.51 -1.93 8.96
N ARG A 281 14.69 -2.34 7.98
CA ARG A 281 13.44 -3.09 8.16
C ARG A 281 13.61 -4.46 7.53
N SER A 282 13.10 -5.48 8.18
CA SER A 282 13.12 -6.82 7.60
C SER A 282 11.89 -7.02 6.69
N LEU A 283 12.01 -7.92 5.72
CA LEU A 283 11.04 -8.08 4.63
C LEU A 283 10.38 -9.47 4.69
N TYR A 284 9.05 -9.51 4.61
CA TYR A 284 8.24 -10.67 4.27
C TYR A 284 7.79 -10.53 2.81
N TYR A 285 8.11 -11.53 1.98
CA TYR A 285 7.85 -11.47 0.55
C TYR A 285 6.86 -12.55 0.11
N HIS A 286 5.71 -12.12 -0.38
CA HIS A 286 4.62 -12.97 -0.87
C HIS A 286 4.70 -13.12 -2.39
N THR A 287 4.82 -14.34 -2.88
CA THR A 287 4.93 -14.66 -4.32
C THR A 287 3.60 -14.99 -4.99
N PHE A 288 2.51 -15.10 -4.20
CA PHE A 288 1.13 -15.35 -4.65
C PHE A 288 1.00 -16.67 -5.43
N GLY A 289 1.19 -17.80 -4.76
CA GLY A 289 1.08 -19.14 -5.35
C GLY A 289 2.33 -19.63 -6.12
N ASP A 290 3.36 -18.79 -6.27
CA ASP A 290 4.57 -19.11 -7.05
C ASP A 290 5.68 -19.63 -6.12
N GLU A 291 5.59 -20.91 -5.74
CA GLU A 291 6.52 -21.56 -4.81
C GLU A 291 7.95 -21.59 -5.33
N LYS A 292 8.14 -21.80 -6.64
CA LYS A 292 9.46 -21.79 -7.28
C LYS A 292 10.13 -20.43 -7.17
N LEU A 293 9.37 -19.36 -7.39
CA LEU A 293 9.88 -18.01 -7.16
C LEU A 293 10.23 -17.79 -5.69
N ALA A 294 9.42 -18.29 -4.75
CA ALA A 294 9.68 -18.12 -3.33
C ALA A 294 11.01 -18.78 -2.92
N GLU A 295 11.22 -20.04 -3.31
CA GLU A 295 12.47 -20.76 -3.08
C GLU A 295 13.67 -20.04 -3.71
N HIS A 296 13.52 -19.59 -4.96
CA HIS A 296 14.58 -18.88 -5.68
C HIS A 296 14.97 -17.55 -5.02
N LEU A 297 13.98 -16.73 -4.63
CA LEU A 297 14.22 -15.47 -3.94
C LEU A 297 14.84 -15.67 -2.56
N GLN A 298 14.42 -16.71 -1.83
CA GLN A 298 15.03 -17.09 -0.56
C GLN A 298 16.50 -17.50 -0.74
N GLN A 299 16.82 -18.30 -1.77
CA GLN A 299 18.20 -18.69 -2.08
C GLN A 299 19.08 -17.47 -2.45
N ILE A 300 18.56 -16.54 -3.24
CA ILE A 300 19.25 -15.28 -3.56
C ILE A 300 19.55 -14.49 -2.28
N ASN A 301 18.55 -14.28 -1.42
CA ASN A 301 18.73 -13.52 -0.19
C ASN A 301 19.73 -14.21 0.76
N ASN A 302 19.63 -15.53 0.93
CA ASN A 302 20.60 -16.31 1.73
C ASN A 302 22.03 -16.12 1.21
N SER A 303 22.24 -16.20 -0.11
CA SER A 303 23.56 -15.95 -0.73
C SER A 303 24.10 -14.55 -0.43
N PHE A 304 23.26 -13.51 -0.45
CA PHE A 304 23.66 -12.15 -0.07
C PHE A 304 24.05 -12.05 1.41
N VAL A 305 23.25 -12.65 2.29
CA VAL A 305 23.45 -12.64 3.74
C VAL A 305 24.71 -13.42 4.14
N ASP A 306 24.89 -14.63 3.62
CA ASP A 306 26.03 -15.50 3.92
C ASP A 306 27.36 -14.87 3.49
N LYS A 307 27.36 -14.19 2.33
CA LYS A 307 28.52 -13.44 1.83
C LYS A 307 28.70 -12.07 2.49
N LYS A 308 27.81 -11.69 3.43
CA LYS A 308 27.79 -10.38 4.10
C LYS A 308 27.82 -9.22 3.10
N MET A 309 27.03 -9.35 2.04
CA MET A 309 26.97 -8.32 1.01
C MET A 309 26.33 -7.05 1.57
N THR A 310 26.88 -5.91 1.15
CA THR A 310 26.31 -4.59 1.41
C THR A 310 25.25 -4.23 0.37
N VAL A 311 24.38 -3.29 0.73
CA VAL A 311 23.44 -2.63 -0.17
C VAL A 311 24.16 -2.10 -1.40
N SER A 312 25.33 -1.47 -1.24
CA SER A 312 26.13 -0.97 -2.36
C SER A 312 26.58 -2.08 -3.30
N GLN A 313 27.14 -3.17 -2.78
CA GLN A 313 27.63 -4.27 -3.61
C GLN A 313 26.51 -4.90 -4.46
N VAL A 314 25.35 -5.16 -3.86
CA VAL A 314 24.20 -5.72 -4.60
C VAL A 314 23.66 -4.69 -5.60
N TYR A 315 23.54 -3.42 -5.20
CA TYR A 315 23.12 -2.34 -6.09
C TYR A 315 24.03 -2.22 -7.33
N LEU A 316 25.35 -2.22 -7.15
CA LEU A 316 26.33 -2.13 -8.24
C LEU A 316 26.21 -3.32 -9.21
N GLN A 317 26.03 -4.54 -8.70
CA GLN A 317 25.79 -5.73 -9.53
C GLN A 317 24.50 -5.60 -10.36
N GLN A 318 23.41 -5.09 -9.76
CA GLN A 318 22.14 -4.92 -10.45
C GLN A 318 22.25 -3.90 -11.59
N ILE A 319 22.93 -2.77 -11.38
CA ILE A 319 23.05 -1.74 -12.41
C ILE A 319 24.06 -2.11 -13.52
N GLU A 320 25.05 -2.96 -13.24
CA GLU A 320 25.93 -3.51 -14.28
C GLU A 320 25.14 -4.39 -15.25
N GLY A 321 24.21 -5.21 -14.75
CA GLY A 321 23.33 -6.03 -15.60
C GLY A 321 22.27 -5.24 -16.38
N LEU A 322 22.10 -3.95 -16.11
CA LEU A 322 21.18 -3.05 -16.83
C LEU A 322 21.87 -2.24 -17.95
N LYS A 323 23.19 -2.35 -18.10
CA LYS A 323 23.97 -1.74 -19.18
C LYS A 323 24.05 -2.68 -20.38
#